data_AF-A0A2V7T0H3-F1
#
_entry.id   AF-A0A2V7T0H3-F1
#
_cell.length_a   1.000
_cell.length_b   1.000
_cell.length_c   1.000
_cell.angle_alpha   90.00
_cell.angle_beta   90.00
_cell.angle_gamma   90.00
#
_symmetry.space_group_name_H-M   'P 1'
#
loop_
_entity.id
_entity.type
_entity.pdbx_description
1 polymer ?
#
loop_
_entity_poly.entity_id
_entity_poly.type
_entity_poly.pdbx_seq_one_letter_code
_entity_poly.pdbx_strand_id
1 'polypeptide(L)'
;MIDSDLKTLEERIEALERRKRPSWVDKRDILEVFAKALLPIAIALAGHLFGRALSRAQVEAAERLRQRDVASARELKERDIAVSMQHSRAQQASVVNTFMQALLSENQRHRQLAIKAALIALPQDGPNLVDAIRATDAGSPIAQFAADALTQRRDDLIHGLFADSASVQVAAANGLVEGWRTRADIVPVLLDSATRRADDPHAVYNTLGVLDALDPDVIRADAGAVRAFAERAKVGPNRGEIGKLAHRVIGKLSG
;
A
#
# COMPACT_ATOMS: atom_id res chain seq x y z
N MET A 1 28.25 12.70 -95.69
CA MET A 1 27.97 14.06 -95.16
C MET A 1 27.99 14.02 -93.62
N ILE A 2 29.11 13.56 -93.04
CA ILE A 2 29.42 13.47 -91.60
C ILE A 2 30.88 13.95 -91.34
N ASP A 3 31.74 13.99 -92.38
CA ASP A 3 33.14 14.42 -92.27
C ASP A 3 33.38 15.95 -92.15
N SER A 4 32.38 16.82 -92.36
CA SER A 4 32.59 18.28 -92.23
C SER A 4 32.55 18.77 -90.79
N ASP A 5 31.81 18.08 -89.92
CA ASP A 5 31.51 18.54 -88.57
C ASP A 5 32.58 18.07 -87.56
N LEU A 6 33.31 16.99 -87.90
CA LEU A 6 34.45 16.52 -87.12
C LEU A 6 35.66 17.45 -87.23
N LYS A 7 35.95 17.98 -88.43
CA LYS A 7 37.07 18.92 -88.64
C LYS A 7 36.88 20.26 -87.91
N THR A 8 35.64 20.73 -87.80
CA THR A 8 35.33 21.98 -87.07
C THR A 8 35.37 21.80 -85.55
N LEU A 9 35.20 20.58 -85.04
CA LEU A 9 35.39 20.27 -83.62
C LEU A 9 36.86 20.15 -83.24
N GLU A 10 37.69 19.53 -84.09
CA GLU A 10 39.14 19.43 -83.87
C GLU A 10 39.82 20.81 -83.87
N GLU A 11 39.46 21.70 -84.80
CA GLU A 11 39.99 23.08 -84.82
C GLU A 11 39.58 23.90 -83.59
N ARG A 12 38.40 23.64 -83.01
CA ARG A 12 37.95 24.34 -81.79
C ARG A 12 38.62 23.82 -80.52
N ILE A 13 38.98 22.54 -80.48
CA ILE A 13 39.71 21.95 -79.34
C ILE A 13 41.18 22.42 -79.37
N GLU A 14 41.82 22.45 -80.54
CA GLU A 14 43.20 22.92 -80.65
C GLU A 14 43.36 24.43 -80.38
N ALA A 15 42.30 25.22 -80.64
CA ALA A 15 42.25 26.64 -80.28
C ALA A 15 42.11 26.89 -78.76
N LEU A 16 41.56 25.93 -78.00
CA LEU A 16 41.38 26.06 -76.55
C LEU A 16 42.61 25.59 -75.76
N GLU A 17 43.41 24.67 -76.30
CA GLU A 17 44.60 24.16 -75.61
C GLU A 17 45.80 25.14 -75.64
N ARG A 18 45.84 26.10 -76.58
CA ARG A 18 46.93 27.09 -76.67
C ARG A 18 46.77 28.31 -75.76
N ARG A 19 45.72 28.40 -74.93
CA ARG A 19 45.43 29.60 -74.12
C ARG A 19 45.15 29.32 -72.65
N LYS A 20 46.21 29.03 -71.88
CA LYS A 20 46.66 29.84 -70.72
C LYS A 20 47.44 29.01 -69.69
N ARG A 21 48.67 29.47 -69.43
CA ARG A 21 49.44 29.18 -68.20
C ARG A 21 48.77 29.86 -66.99
N PRO A 22 48.66 29.20 -65.83
CA PRO A 22 48.13 29.83 -64.61
C PRO A 22 49.22 30.69 -63.94
N SER A 23 48.90 31.96 -63.67
CA SER A 23 49.78 32.94 -63.03
C SER A 23 49.60 32.92 -61.50
N TRP A 24 50.69 33.19 -60.77
CA TRP A 24 50.79 33.05 -59.32
C TRP A 24 49.93 34.06 -58.50
N VAL A 25 49.28 35.02 -59.16
CA VAL A 25 48.41 36.02 -58.52
C VAL A 25 47.05 35.43 -58.09
N ASP A 26 46.53 34.44 -58.83
CA ASP A 26 45.24 33.79 -58.50
C ASP A 26 45.24 33.09 -57.14
N LYS A 27 46.41 32.61 -56.66
CA LYS A 27 46.48 31.86 -55.39
C LYS A 27 46.27 32.73 -54.15
N ARG A 28 46.58 34.04 -54.21
CA ARG A 28 46.35 34.96 -53.08
C ARG A 28 44.88 35.41 -53.01
N ASP A 29 44.27 35.70 -54.16
CA ASP A 29 42.86 36.05 -54.23
C ASP A 29 41.95 34.88 -53.83
N ILE A 30 42.32 33.65 -54.23
CA ILE A 30 41.66 32.43 -53.74
C ILE A 30 41.81 32.33 -52.21
N LEU A 31 42.99 32.59 -51.65
CA LEU A 31 43.20 32.52 -50.18
C LEU A 31 42.37 33.56 -49.42
N GLU A 32 42.23 34.78 -49.95
CA GLU A 32 41.45 35.85 -49.31
C GLU A 32 39.93 35.58 -49.39
N VAL A 33 39.46 35.02 -50.51
CA VAL A 33 38.08 34.53 -50.64
C VAL A 33 37.82 33.36 -49.69
N PHE A 34 38.76 32.42 -49.55
CA PHE A 34 38.66 31.32 -48.59
C PHE A 34 38.67 31.83 -47.14
N ALA A 35 39.48 32.83 -46.79
CA ALA A 35 39.51 33.40 -45.45
C ALA A 35 38.19 34.11 -45.09
N LYS A 36 37.60 34.85 -46.04
CA LYS A 36 36.28 35.50 -45.86
C LYS A 36 35.14 34.48 -45.77
N ALA A 37 35.25 33.33 -46.44
CA ALA A 37 34.27 32.23 -46.35
C ALA A 37 34.46 31.34 -45.10
N LEU A 38 35.68 31.20 -44.59
CA LEU A 38 35.99 30.35 -43.43
C LEU A 38 35.59 31.00 -42.10
N LEU A 39 35.63 32.33 -41.99
CA LEU A 39 35.31 33.02 -40.74
C LEU A 39 33.87 32.73 -40.23
N PRO A 40 32.81 32.81 -41.08
CA PRO A 40 31.47 32.44 -40.66
C PRO A 40 31.34 30.96 -40.30
N ILE A 41 32.05 30.07 -41.01
CA ILE A 41 32.05 28.62 -40.74
C ILE A 41 32.70 28.33 -39.39
N ALA A 42 33.82 28.98 -39.08
CA ALA A 42 34.50 28.84 -37.79
C ALA A 42 33.63 29.35 -36.62
N ILE A 43 32.93 30.47 -36.80
CA ILE A 43 31.98 31.00 -35.81
C ILE A 43 30.80 30.05 -35.61
N ALA A 44 30.23 29.51 -36.70
CA ALA A 44 29.13 28.55 -36.63
C ALA A 44 29.56 27.24 -35.93
N LEU A 45 30.75 26.72 -36.24
CA LEU A 45 31.30 25.53 -35.58
C LEU A 45 31.60 25.79 -34.10
N ALA A 46 32.17 26.94 -33.76
CA ALA A 46 32.43 27.33 -32.37
C ALA A 46 31.13 27.47 -31.58
N GLY A 47 30.11 28.11 -32.16
CA GLY A 47 28.78 28.23 -31.56
C GLY A 47 28.10 26.87 -31.36
N HIS A 48 28.23 25.96 -32.32
CA HIS A 48 27.65 24.61 -32.22
C HIS A 48 28.34 23.74 -31.16
N LEU A 49 29.67 23.77 -31.10
CA LEU A 49 30.43 23.04 -30.09
C LEU A 49 30.19 23.61 -28.68
N PHE A 50 30.19 24.93 -28.54
CA PHE A 50 29.88 25.60 -27.27
C PHE A 50 28.44 25.34 -26.82
N GLY A 51 27.47 25.42 -27.74
CA GLY A 51 26.07 25.12 -27.46
C GLY A 51 25.86 23.68 -26.98
N ARG A 52 26.53 22.71 -27.61
CA ARG A 52 26.49 21.31 -27.15
C ARG A 52 27.15 21.12 -25.78
N ALA A 53 28.28 21.77 -25.52
CA ALA A 53 28.96 21.68 -24.23
C ALA A 53 28.12 22.32 -23.11
N LEU A 54 27.56 23.51 -23.35
CA LEU A 54 26.72 24.22 -22.38
C LEU A 54 25.41 23.46 -22.11
N SER A 55 24.77 22.93 -23.16
CA SER A 55 23.54 22.13 -23.01
C SER A 55 23.77 20.86 -22.19
N ARG A 56 24.89 20.15 -22.42
CA ARG A 56 25.26 18.98 -21.60
C ARG A 56 25.51 19.35 -20.14
N ALA A 57 26.24 20.45 -19.88
CA ALA A 57 26.48 20.93 -18.54
C ALA A 57 25.18 21.33 -17.81
N GLN A 58 24.24 21.95 -18.52
CA GLN A 58 22.93 22.32 -17.96
C GLN A 58 22.06 21.09 -17.64
N VAL A 59 22.04 20.09 -18.52
CA VAL A 59 21.31 18.84 -18.28
C VAL A 59 21.88 18.10 -17.07
N GLU A 60 23.20 17.97 -16.98
CA GLU A 60 23.85 17.29 -15.86
C GLU A 60 23.64 18.06 -14.53
N ALA A 61 23.72 19.38 -14.55
CA ALA A 61 23.41 20.20 -13.37
C ALA A 61 21.94 20.04 -12.93
N ALA A 62 21.00 20.03 -13.87
CA ALA A 62 19.58 19.82 -13.60
C ALA A 62 19.29 18.41 -13.05
N GLU A 63 19.95 17.38 -13.57
CA GLU A 63 19.85 16.01 -13.07
C GLU A 63 20.38 15.88 -11.65
N ARG A 64 21.55 16.46 -11.35
CA ARG A 64 22.11 16.46 -9.98
C ARG A 64 21.21 17.18 -8.99
N LEU A 65 20.56 18.28 -9.38
CA LEU A 65 19.57 18.96 -8.54
C LEU A 65 18.34 18.07 -8.30
N ARG A 66 17.77 17.48 -9.35
CA ARG A 66 16.65 16.54 -9.20
C ARG A 66 16.99 15.34 -8.32
N GLN A 67 18.19 14.77 -8.45
CA GLN A 67 18.63 13.68 -7.59
C GLN A 67 18.73 14.11 -6.13
N ARG A 68 19.25 15.31 -5.86
CA ARG A 68 19.29 15.89 -4.50
C ARG A 68 17.89 16.13 -3.94
N ASP A 69 16.97 16.64 -4.74
CA ASP A 69 15.59 16.90 -4.33
C ASP A 69 14.83 15.60 -4.03
N VAL A 70 15.05 14.55 -4.84
CA VAL A 70 14.46 13.22 -4.58
C VAL A 70 15.05 12.60 -3.32
N ALA A 71 16.36 12.75 -3.09
CA ALA A 71 17.01 12.24 -1.88
C ALA A 71 16.51 12.97 -0.61
N SER A 72 16.42 14.29 -0.65
CA SER A 72 15.92 15.08 0.50
C SER A 72 14.44 14.82 0.75
N ALA A 73 13.61 14.68 -0.29
CA ALA A 73 12.20 14.32 -0.15
C ALA A 73 12.00 12.94 0.49
N ARG A 74 12.86 11.96 0.16
CA ARG A 74 12.84 10.63 0.81
C ARG A 74 13.24 10.72 2.27
N GLU A 75 14.31 11.45 2.60
CA GLU A 75 14.76 11.64 3.97
C GLU A 75 13.70 12.34 4.84
N LEU A 76 13.05 13.38 4.30
CA LEU A 76 11.93 14.06 5.00
C LEU A 76 10.76 13.10 5.22
N LYS A 77 10.37 12.32 4.20
CA LYS A 77 9.30 11.34 4.34
C LYS A 77 9.62 10.27 5.39
N GLU A 78 10.87 9.79 5.43
CA GLU A 78 11.31 8.83 6.45
C GLU A 78 11.29 9.44 7.85
N ARG A 79 11.72 10.70 8.00
CA ARG A 79 11.62 11.43 9.27
C ARG A 79 10.17 11.64 9.70
N ASP A 80 9.29 12.02 8.79
CA ASP A 80 7.87 12.22 9.07
C ASP A 80 7.21 10.90 9.51
N ILE A 81 7.53 9.78 8.86
CA ILE A 81 7.07 8.45 9.28
C ILE A 81 7.61 8.13 10.68
N ALA A 82 8.90 8.36 10.94
CA ALA A 82 9.50 8.08 12.25
C ALA A 82 8.87 8.92 13.38
N VAL A 83 8.66 10.22 13.13
CA VAL A 83 8.01 11.14 14.08
C VAL A 83 6.55 10.75 14.29
N SER A 84 5.81 10.42 13.22
CA SER A 84 4.43 9.94 13.31
C SER A 84 4.32 8.65 14.14
N MET A 85 5.22 7.71 13.92
CA MET A 85 5.29 6.46 14.70
C MET A 85 5.62 6.71 16.17
N GLN A 86 6.54 7.64 16.47
CA GLN A 86 6.85 8.02 17.85
C GLN A 86 5.66 8.71 18.52
N HIS A 87 4.97 9.61 17.82
CA HIS A 87 3.79 10.29 18.34
C HIS A 87 2.65 9.31 18.62
N SER A 88 2.40 8.37 17.70
CA SER A 88 1.41 7.30 17.87
C SER A 88 1.71 6.45 19.11
N ARG A 89 2.97 6.02 19.29
CA ARG A 89 3.39 5.25 20.49
C ARG A 89 3.24 6.05 21.78
N ALA A 90 3.59 7.34 21.77
CA ALA A 90 3.43 8.20 22.94
C ALA A 90 1.95 8.39 23.32
N GLN A 91 1.08 8.59 22.33
CA GLN A 91 -0.36 8.66 22.55
C GLN A 91 -0.91 7.35 23.11
N GLN A 92 -0.52 6.20 22.54
CA GLN A 92 -0.92 4.89 23.04
C GLN A 92 -0.46 4.66 24.49
N ALA A 93 0.79 4.97 24.81
CA ALA A 93 1.33 4.85 26.16
C ALA A 93 0.57 5.74 27.16
N SER A 94 0.21 6.97 26.76
CA SER A 94 -0.57 7.87 27.60
C SER A 94 -1.97 7.30 27.87
N VAL A 95 -2.65 6.79 26.84
CA VAL A 95 -3.99 6.17 26.98
C VAL A 95 -3.93 4.95 27.90
N VAL A 96 -2.95 4.07 27.69
CA VAL A 96 -2.73 2.90 28.55
C VAL A 96 -2.48 3.32 30.00
N ASN A 97 -1.62 4.32 30.23
CA ASN A 97 -1.35 4.81 31.59
C ASN A 97 -2.62 5.34 32.28
N THR A 98 -3.46 6.10 31.58
CA THR A 98 -4.74 6.56 32.11
C THR A 98 -5.67 5.40 32.47
N PHE A 99 -5.76 4.37 31.61
CA PHE A 99 -6.54 3.17 31.93
C PHE A 99 -5.97 2.42 33.13
N MET A 100 -4.66 2.22 33.20
CA MET A 100 -4.01 1.52 34.31
C MET A 100 -4.28 2.21 35.65
N GLN A 101 -4.19 3.53 35.71
CA GLN A 101 -4.54 4.27 36.93
C GLN A 101 -6.00 4.05 37.35
N ALA A 102 -6.93 4.07 36.40
CA ALA A 102 -8.34 3.86 36.69
C ALA A 102 -8.66 2.40 37.07
N LEU A 103 -7.99 1.43 36.44
CA LEU A 103 -8.12 0.00 36.71
C LEU A 103 -7.53 -0.42 38.06
N LEU A 104 -6.52 0.31 38.55
CA LEU A 104 -5.88 0.11 39.85
C LEU A 104 -6.47 0.99 40.97
N SER A 105 -7.53 1.77 40.67
CA SER A 105 -8.18 2.62 41.67
C SER A 105 -8.84 1.78 42.78
N GLU A 106 -8.77 2.22 44.04
CA GLU A 106 -9.52 1.60 45.15
C GLU A 106 -11.05 1.72 44.99
N ASN A 107 -11.51 2.64 44.14
CA ASN A 107 -12.93 2.84 43.87
C ASN A 107 -13.45 1.80 42.85
N GLN A 108 -14.25 0.84 43.33
CA GLN A 108 -14.83 -0.22 42.51
C GLN A 108 -15.59 0.31 41.28
N ARG A 109 -16.34 1.42 41.41
CA ARG A 109 -17.09 2.00 40.28
C ARG A 109 -16.15 2.55 39.21
N HIS A 110 -15.02 3.14 39.59
CA HIS A 110 -14.01 3.60 38.65
C HIS A 110 -13.36 2.43 37.90
N ARG A 111 -13.03 1.34 38.61
CA ARG A 111 -12.51 0.12 37.98
C ARG A 111 -13.49 -0.47 36.98
N GLN A 112 -14.78 -0.55 37.33
CA GLN A 112 -15.84 -1.04 36.45
C GLN A 112 -16.00 -0.21 35.18
N LEU A 113 -15.97 1.12 35.30
CA LEU A 113 -16.01 2.02 34.14
C LEU A 113 -14.77 1.85 33.27
N ALA A 114 -13.59 1.74 33.88
CA ALA A 114 -12.34 1.54 33.17
C ALA A 114 -12.29 0.19 32.43
N ILE A 115 -12.84 -0.89 33.01
CA ILE A 115 -13.01 -2.19 32.31
C ILE A 115 -13.85 -2.02 31.04
N LYS A 116 -15.02 -1.39 31.14
CA LYS A 116 -15.90 -1.18 29.98
C LYS A 116 -15.24 -0.29 28.92
N ALA A 117 -14.59 0.78 29.36
CA ALA A 117 -13.90 1.70 28.47
C ALA A 117 -12.70 1.03 27.77
N ALA A 118 -11.94 0.17 28.46
CA ALA A 118 -10.85 -0.59 27.87
C ALA A 118 -11.34 -1.54 26.76
N LEU A 119 -12.46 -2.23 26.95
CA LEU A 119 -13.05 -3.12 25.94
C LEU A 119 -13.57 -2.40 24.68
N ILE A 120 -13.82 -1.10 24.78
CA ILE A 120 -14.30 -0.27 23.66
C ILE A 120 -13.12 0.42 22.97
N ALA A 121 -12.24 1.04 23.76
CA ALA A 121 -11.13 1.86 23.26
C ALA A 121 -9.95 1.01 22.76
N LEU A 122 -9.79 -0.20 23.29
CA LEU A 122 -8.71 -1.12 22.94
C LEU A 122 -9.31 -2.42 22.41
N PRO A 123 -9.83 -2.46 21.17
CA PRO A 123 -10.49 -3.67 20.64
C PRO A 123 -9.56 -4.89 20.61
N GLN A 124 -8.27 -4.69 20.29
CA GLN A 124 -7.27 -5.76 20.25
C GLN A 124 -6.78 -6.19 21.64
N ASP A 125 -6.37 -5.24 22.49
CA ASP A 125 -5.71 -5.54 23.76
C ASP A 125 -6.67 -5.57 24.97
N GLY A 126 -7.82 -4.92 24.85
CA GLY A 126 -8.81 -4.76 25.91
C GLY A 126 -9.28 -6.09 26.50
N PRO A 127 -9.68 -7.09 25.69
CA PRO A 127 -10.10 -8.38 26.23
C PRO A 127 -9.02 -9.08 27.06
N ASN A 128 -7.77 -9.04 26.61
CA ASN A 128 -6.63 -9.63 27.32
C ASN A 128 -6.32 -8.87 28.62
N LEU A 129 -6.41 -7.54 28.59
CA LEU A 129 -6.22 -6.70 29.78
C LEU A 129 -7.30 -6.98 30.84
N VAL A 130 -8.57 -7.08 30.41
CA VAL A 130 -9.68 -7.39 31.32
C VAL A 130 -9.58 -8.81 31.88
N ASP A 131 -9.10 -9.77 31.09
CA ASP A 131 -8.79 -11.11 31.59
C ASP A 131 -7.66 -11.11 32.63
N ALA A 132 -6.60 -10.33 32.42
CA ALA A 132 -5.53 -10.19 33.39
C ALA A 132 -6.04 -9.61 34.73
N ILE A 133 -6.96 -8.65 34.67
CA ILE A 133 -7.63 -8.10 35.86
C ILE A 133 -8.48 -9.17 36.54
N ARG A 134 -9.31 -9.89 35.76
CA ARG A 134 -10.13 -11.00 36.27
C ARG A 134 -9.28 -12.04 37.00
N ALA A 135 -8.12 -12.38 36.46
CA ALA A 135 -7.20 -13.35 37.04
C ALA A 135 -6.52 -12.81 38.31
N THR A 136 -6.11 -11.54 38.31
CA THR A 136 -5.42 -10.90 39.45
C THR A 136 -6.36 -10.70 40.64
N ASP A 137 -7.62 -10.37 40.39
CA ASP A 137 -8.65 -10.17 41.41
C ASP A 137 -9.56 -11.41 41.59
N ALA A 138 -9.03 -12.62 41.40
CA ALA A 138 -9.83 -13.85 41.45
C ALA A 138 -10.69 -13.96 42.73
N GLY A 139 -11.97 -14.31 42.56
CA GLY A 139 -12.94 -14.43 43.65
C GLY A 139 -13.57 -13.11 44.13
N SER A 140 -13.13 -11.96 43.60
CA SER A 140 -13.70 -10.66 43.94
C SER A 140 -14.94 -10.31 43.10
N PRO A 141 -15.77 -9.34 43.56
CA PRO A 141 -16.83 -8.77 42.72
C PRO A 141 -16.34 -8.11 41.42
N ILE A 142 -15.10 -7.62 41.39
CA ILE A 142 -14.55 -7.00 40.17
C ILE A 142 -14.19 -8.06 39.12
N ALA A 143 -13.72 -9.24 39.55
CA ALA A 143 -13.43 -10.34 38.63
C ALA A 143 -14.71 -10.89 37.99
N GLN A 144 -15.80 -10.98 38.76
CA GLN A 144 -17.11 -11.34 38.19
C GLN A 144 -17.56 -10.27 37.18
N PHE A 145 -17.50 -8.99 37.55
CA PHE A 145 -17.86 -7.91 36.64
C PHE A 145 -17.01 -7.91 35.36
N ALA A 146 -15.71 -8.19 35.46
CA ALA A 146 -14.82 -8.31 34.31
C ALA A 146 -15.24 -9.46 33.37
N ALA A 147 -15.60 -10.62 33.93
CA ALA A 147 -16.13 -11.75 33.17
C ALA A 147 -17.46 -11.41 32.47
N ASP A 148 -18.38 -10.76 33.19
CA ASP A 148 -19.67 -10.35 32.65
C ASP A 148 -19.49 -9.31 31.54
N ALA A 149 -18.59 -8.34 31.72
CA ALA A 149 -18.29 -7.31 30.72
C ALA A 149 -17.66 -7.89 29.45
N LEU A 150 -16.76 -8.88 29.56
CA LEU A 150 -16.20 -9.60 28.42
C LEU A 150 -17.29 -10.35 27.63
N THR A 151 -18.16 -11.05 28.36
CA THR A 151 -19.29 -11.80 27.78
C THR A 151 -20.24 -10.85 27.06
N GLN A 152 -20.68 -9.79 27.74
CA GLN A 152 -21.55 -8.78 27.16
C GLN A 152 -20.94 -8.16 25.90
N ARG A 153 -19.66 -7.79 25.94
CA ARG A 153 -19.00 -7.17 24.78
C ARG A 153 -18.92 -8.12 23.59
N ARG A 154 -18.58 -9.40 23.83
CA ARG A 154 -18.58 -10.43 22.79
C ARG A 154 -19.97 -10.55 22.16
N ASP A 155 -21.00 -10.63 22.99
CA ASP A 155 -22.38 -10.82 22.55
C ASP A 155 -22.91 -9.59 21.77
N ASP A 156 -22.55 -8.37 22.20
CA ASP A 156 -22.86 -7.13 21.48
C ASP A 156 -22.21 -7.11 20.08
N LEU A 157 -20.96 -7.56 19.97
CA LEU A 157 -20.26 -7.66 18.69
C LEU A 157 -20.88 -8.74 17.80
N ILE A 158 -21.22 -9.91 18.35
CA ILE A 158 -21.92 -10.97 17.60
C ILE A 158 -23.28 -10.44 17.12
N HIS A 159 -24.02 -9.72 17.96
CA HIS A 159 -25.28 -9.10 17.56
C HIS A 159 -25.07 -8.07 16.43
N GLY A 160 -24.06 -7.22 16.55
CA GLY A 160 -23.69 -6.22 15.54
C GLY A 160 -23.31 -6.82 14.18
N LEU A 161 -22.78 -8.05 14.17
CA LEU A 161 -22.44 -8.79 12.94
C LEU A 161 -23.66 -9.03 12.04
N PHE A 162 -24.86 -9.03 12.63
CA PHE A 162 -26.15 -9.27 11.98
C PHE A 162 -27.07 -8.04 11.97
N ALA A 163 -26.51 -6.84 12.22
CA ALA A 163 -27.27 -5.59 12.15
C ALA A 163 -27.62 -5.23 10.69
N ASP A 164 -28.70 -4.50 10.46
CA ASP A 164 -29.10 -4.08 9.10
C ASP A 164 -28.11 -3.11 8.45
N SER A 165 -27.32 -2.40 9.27
CA SER A 165 -26.32 -1.43 8.81
C SER A 165 -24.99 -2.11 8.50
N ALA A 166 -24.55 -2.03 7.24
CA ALA A 166 -23.24 -2.54 6.81
C ALA A 166 -22.07 -1.95 7.61
N SER A 167 -22.14 -0.68 8.04
CA SER A 167 -21.07 -0.07 8.85
C SER A 167 -20.98 -0.71 10.24
N VAL A 168 -22.12 -1.09 10.83
CA VAL A 168 -22.17 -1.79 12.12
C VAL A 168 -21.64 -3.22 11.97
N GLN A 169 -22.03 -3.92 10.91
CA GLN A 169 -21.53 -5.27 10.61
C GLN A 169 -20.00 -5.29 10.47
N VAL A 170 -19.43 -4.35 9.71
CA VAL A 170 -17.96 -4.26 9.52
C VAL A 170 -17.26 -3.93 10.82
N ALA A 171 -17.76 -2.96 11.59
CA ALA A 171 -17.19 -2.62 12.89
C ALA A 171 -17.23 -3.79 13.88
N ALA A 172 -18.34 -4.54 13.88
CA ALA A 172 -18.51 -5.74 14.69
C ALA A 172 -17.55 -6.86 14.27
N ALA A 173 -17.44 -7.16 12.97
CA ALA A 173 -16.52 -8.15 12.44
C ALA A 173 -15.07 -7.83 12.82
N ASN A 174 -14.64 -6.58 12.62
CA ASN A 174 -13.30 -6.13 13.01
C ASN A 174 -13.08 -6.28 14.52
N GLY A 175 -14.06 -5.88 15.35
CA GLY A 175 -13.98 -6.04 16.80
C GLY A 175 -13.81 -7.50 17.24
N LEU A 176 -14.54 -8.45 16.62
CA LEU A 176 -14.39 -9.88 16.90
C LEU A 176 -13.01 -10.39 16.48
N VAL A 177 -12.53 -10.00 15.30
CA VAL A 177 -11.22 -10.43 14.79
C VAL A 177 -10.08 -9.87 15.62
N GLU A 178 -10.14 -8.60 16.00
CA GLU A 178 -9.07 -7.95 16.78
C GLU A 178 -9.02 -8.48 18.21
N GLY A 179 -10.17 -8.60 18.89
CA GLY A 179 -10.22 -8.89 20.33
C GLY A 179 -10.45 -10.35 20.71
N TRP A 180 -11.00 -11.17 19.80
CA TRP A 180 -11.42 -12.55 20.09
C TRP A 180 -10.76 -13.61 19.20
N ARG A 181 -9.83 -13.25 18.31
CA ARG A 181 -9.20 -14.21 17.38
C ARG A 181 -8.58 -15.46 18.01
N THR A 182 -8.05 -15.35 19.23
CA THR A 182 -7.35 -16.40 19.97
C THR A 182 -8.23 -17.10 21.00
N ARG A 183 -9.52 -16.74 21.08
CA ARG A 183 -10.41 -17.20 22.15
C ARG A 183 -11.33 -18.32 21.67
N ALA A 184 -11.17 -19.51 22.24
CA ALA A 184 -11.99 -20.67 21.88
C ALA A 184 -13.50 -20.47 22.13
N ASP A 185 -13.87 -19.66 23.13
CA ASP A 185 -15.27 -19.51 23.55
C ASP A 185 -16.15 -18.73 22.55
N ILE A 186 -15.55 -18.06 21.55
CA ILE A 186 -16.31 -17.29 20.55
C ILE A 186 -17.02 -18.19 19.53
N VAL A 187 -16.39 -19.29 19.12
CA VAL A 187 -16.86 -20.13 18.00
C VAL A 187 -18.25 -20.72 18.27
N PRO A 188 -18.53 -21.38 19.41
CA PRO A 188 -19.85 -21.95 19.64
C PRO A 188 -20.96 -20.89 19.68
N VAL A 189 -20.71 -19.73 20.29
CA VAL A 189 -21.69 -18.64 20.41
C VAL A 189 -21.97 -17.98 19.05
N LEU A 190 -20.92 -17.78 18.25
CA LEU A 190 -21.01 -17.24 16.91
C LEU A 190 -21.81 -18.19 15.99
N LEU A 191 -21.53 -19.50 16.05
CA LEU A 191 -22.22 -20.50 15.24
C LEU A 191 -23.69 -20.70 15.63
N ASP A 192 -24.01 -20.65 16.93
CA ASP A 192 -25.40 -20.70 17.39
C ASP A 192 -26.19 -19.49 16.86
N SER A 193 -25.62 -18.29 17.00
CA SER A 193 -26.23 -17.04 16.51
C SER A 193 -26.42 -17.05 14.99
N ALA A 194 -25.42 -17.52 14.25
CA ALA A 194 -25.48 -17.63 12.79
C ALA A 194 -26.46 -18.70 12.31
N THR A 195 -26.58 -19.83 13.02
CA THR A 195 -27.50 -20.91 12.66
C THR A 195 -28.96 -20.45 12.76
N ARG A 196 -29.28 -19.56 13.71
CA ARG A 196 -30.62 -18.95 13.82
C ARG A 196 -30.96 -17.97 12.69
N ARG A 197 -29.96 -17.59 11.89
CA ARG A 197 -30.06 -16.65 10.75
C ARG A 197 -29.49 -17.28 9.46
N ALA A 198 -29.55 -18.61 9.35
CA ALA A 198 -28.93 -19.33 8.24
C ALA A 198 -29.61 -19.09 6.88
N ASP A 199 -30.80 -18.52 6.88
CA ASP A 199 -31.56 -18.07 5.72
C ASP A 199 -31.10 -16.69 5.19
N ASP A 200 -30.34 -15.92 5.98
CA ASP A 200 -29.74 -14.65 5.58
C ASP A 200 -28.33 -14.86 4.98
N PRO A 201 -28.13 -14.63 3.67
CA PRO A 201 -26.82 -14.79 3.04
C PRO A 201 -25.75 -13.86 3.60
N HIS A 202 -26.13 -12.67 4.11
CA HIS A 202 -25.19 -11.74 4.72
C HIS A 202 -24.71 -12.24 6.08
N ALA A 203 -25.62 -12.78 6.90
CA ALA A 203 -25.26 -13.43 8.15
C ALA A 203 -24.27 -14.58 7.92
N VAL A 204 -24.56 -15.46 6.95
CA VAL A 204 -23.67 -16.57 6.59
C VAL A 204 -22.31 -16.07 6.11
N TYR A 205 -22.29 -15.07 5.21
CA TYR A 205 -21.06 -14.49 4.68
C TYR A 205 -20.20 -13.85 5.79
N ASN A 206 -20.81 -13.02 6.65
CA ASN A 206 -20.12 -12.33 7.74
C ASN A 206 -19.57 -13.32 8.78
N THR A 207 -20.35 -14.35 9.14
CA THR A 207 -19.89 -15.41 10.04
C THR A 207 -18.71 -16.17 9.44
N LEU A 208 -18.78 -16.58 8.18
CA LEU A 208 -17.65 -17.25 7.52
C LEU A 208 -16.43 -16.34 7.42
N GLY A 209 -16.61 -15.04 7.19
CA GLY A 209 -15.53 -14.06 7.17
C GLY A 209 -14.82 -13.96 8.52
N VAL A 210 -15.57 -13.89 9.63
CA VAL A 210 -14.99 -13.90 10.98
C VAL A 210 -14.27 -15.22 11.23
N LEU A 211 -14.90 -16.38 10.95
CA LEU A 211 -14.27 -17.69 11.11
C LEU A 211 -12.98 -17.82 10.28
N ASP A 212 -12.95 -17.30 9.04
CA ASP A 212 -11.75 -17.29 8.19
C ASP A 212 -10.65 -16.37 8.75
N ALA A 213 -10.95 -15.47 9.67
CA ALA A 213 -9.98 -14.59 10.31
C ALA A 213 -9.53 -15.05 11.71
N LEU A 214 -10.24 -15.99 12.34
CA LEU A 214 -9.81 -16.59 13.62
C LEU A 214 -8.57 -17.47 13.47
N ASP A 215 -7.88 -17.68 14.58
CA ASP A 215 -6.72 -18.57 14.66
C ASP A 215 -7.15 -20.02 14.38
N PRO A 216 -6.36 -20.81 13.61
CA PRO A 216 -6.74 -22.18 13.28
C PRO A 216 -7.00 -23.06 14.51
N ASP A 217 -6.20 -22.90 15.58
CA ASP A 217 -6.37 -23.66 16.82
C ASP A 217 -7.73 -23.41 17.48
N VAL A 218 -8.21 -22.16 17.45
CA VAL A 218 -9.53 -21.75 17.96
C VAL A 218 -10.65 -22.42 17.19
N ILE A 219 -10.55 -22.45 15.86
CA ILE A 219 -11.57 -23.05 15.00
C ILE A 219 -11.57 -24.59 15.13
N ARG A 220 -10.39 -25.20 15.29
CA ARG A 220 -10.25 -26.66 15.42
C ARG A 220 -10.87 -27.20 16.70
N ALA A 221 -10.94 -26.42 17.78
CA ALA A 221 -11.63 -26.81 19.01
C ALA A 221 -13.11 -27.20 18.76
N ASP A 222 -13.75 -26.58 17.76
CA ASP A 222 -15.14 -26.81 17.35
C ASP A 222 -15.26 -27.29 15.90
N ALA A 223 -14.24 -28.02 15.39
CA ALA A 223 -14.12 -28.38 13.98
C ALA A 223 -15.38 -29.04 13.36
N GLY A 224 -16.08 -29.88 14.13
CA GLY A 224 -17.30 -30.54 13.68
C GLY A 224 -18.43 -29.55 13.39
N ALA A 225 -18.67 -28.61 14.31
CA ALA A 225 -19.70 -27.59 14.17
C ALA A 225 -19.36 -26.59 13.05
N VAL A 226 -18.09 -26.17 12.98
CA VAL A 226 -17.60 -25.27 11.92
C VAL A 226 -17.77 -25.92 10.54
N ARG A 227 -17.36 -27.19 10.38
CA ARG A 227 -17.51 -27.93 9.12
C ARG A 227 -18.99 -28.07 8.73
N ALA A 228 -19.85 -28.45 9.68
CA ALA A 228 -21.28 -28.59 9.42
C ALA A 228 -21.93 -27.26 9.00
N PHE A 229 -21.52 -26.14 9.60
CA PHE A 229 -21.98 -24.81 9.19
C PHE A 229 -21.47 -24.44 7.79
N ALA A 230 -20.17 -24.60 7.52
CA ALA A 230 -19.56 -24.28 6.24
C ALA A 230 -20.12 -25.13 5.07
N GLU A 231 -20.40 -26.42 5.28
CA GLU A 231 -21.01 -27.27 4.25
C GLU A 231 -22.46 -26.85 3.95
N ARG A 232 -23.26 -26.51 4.96
CA ARG A 232 -24.61 -25.98 4.75
C ARG A 232 -24.59 -24.68 3.95
N ALA A 233 -23.64 -23.79 4.25
CA ALA A 233 -23.48 -22.52 3.55
C ALA A 233 -23.21 -22.67 2.04
N LYS A 234 -22.61 -23.78 1.59
CA LYS A 234 -22.34 -24.04 0.15
C LYS A 234 -23.60 -24.30 -0.67
N VAL A 235 -24.70 -24.75 -0.04
CA VAL A 235 -25.91 -25.17 -0.75
C VAL A 235 -26.84 -23.98 -1.05
N GLY A 236 -26.67 -22.86 -0.34
CA GLY A 236 -27.56 -21.69 -0.37
C GLY A 236 -27.47 -20.77 -1.61
N PRO A 237 -28.35 -19.76 -1.68
CA PRO A 237 -28.27 -18.69 -2.68
C PRO A 237 -26.97 -17.90 -2.48
N ASN A 238 -26.27 -17.53 -3.56
CA ASN A 238 -24.94 -16.88 -3.56
C ASN A 238 -23.72 -17.81 -3.37
N ARG A 239 -23.70 -18.95 -4.06
CA ARG A 239 -22.62 -19.96 -4.02
C ARG A 239 -21.21 -19.46 -4.33
N GLY A 240 -21.06 -18.35 -5.05
CA GLY A 240 -19.76 -17.87 -5.53
C GLY A 240 -18.81 -17.51 -4.38
N GLU A 241 -19.03 -16.38 -3.72
CA GLU A 241 -18.14 -15.89 -2.66
C GLU A 241 -18.30 -16.68 -1.35
N ILE A 242 -19.53 -17.03 -0.97
CA ILE A 242 -19.80 -17.85 0.23
C ILE A 242 -19.14 -19.23 0.11
N GLY A 243 -19.20 -19.85 -1.07
CA GLY A 243 -18.56 -21.14 -1.30
C GLY A 243 -17.04 -21.09 -1.21
N LYS A 244 -16.40 -20.02 -1.73
CA LYS A 244 -14.95 -19.80 -1.59
C LYS A 244 -14.55 -19.63 -0.12
N LEU A 245 -15.28 -18.81 0.62
CA LEU A 245 -15.07 -18.61 2.07
C LEU A 245 -15.22 -19.92 2.85
N ALA A 246 -16.32 -20.64 2.62
CA ALA A 246 -16.57 -21.94 3.25
C ALA A 246 -15.44 -22.93 2.96
N HIS A 247 -14.92 -22.95 1.73
CA HIS A 247 -13.78 -23.80 1.37
C HIS A 247 -12.51 -23.43 2.12
N ARG A 248 -12.19 -22.14 2.27
CA ARG A 248 -11.02 -21.69 3.06
C ARG A 248 -11.14 -22.06 4.53
N VAL A 249 -12.31 -21.82 5.13
CA VAL A 249 -12.60 -22.21 6.53
C VAL A 249 -12.43 -23.71 6.72
N ILE A 250 -12.94 -24.55 5.81
CA ILE A 250 -12.74 -26.01 5.87
C ILE A 250 -11.26 -26.39 5.69
N GLY A 251 -10.53 -25.68 4.82
CA GLY A 251 -9.09 -25.86 4.63
C GLY A 251 -8.31 -25.67 5.93
N LYS A 252 -8.65 -24.64 6.73
CA LYS A 252 -8.05 -24.39 8.04
C LYS A 252 -8.25 -25.52 9.06
N LEU A 253 -9.29 -26.35 8.88
CA LEU A 253 -9.53 -27.51 9.75
C LEU A 253 -8.62 -28.71 9.45
N SER A 254 -7.90 -28.71 8.32
CA SER A 254 -7.16 -29.88 7.82
C SER A 254 -5.64 -29.78 7.98
N GLY A 255 -5.10 -28.56 8.12
CA GLY A 255 -3.71 -28.33 8.51
C GLY A 255 -3.57 -28.24 10.00
#